data_AF-A0A3C2DAZ6-F1
#
_entry.id   AF-A0A3C2DAZ6-F1
#
_cell.length_a   1.000
_cell.length_b   1.000
_cell.length_c   1.000
_cell.angle_alpha   90.00
_cell.angle_beta   90.00
_cell.angle_gamma   90.00
#
_symmetry.space_group_name_H-M   'P 1'
#
loop_
_entity.id
_entity.type
_entity.pdbx_description
1 polymer ?
#
loop_
_entity_poly.entity_id
_entity_poly.type
_entity_poly.pdbx_seq_one_letter_code
_entity_poly.pdbx_strand_id
1 'polypeptide(L)' 'GQRRKMLRRSLAGLLDESRIVAAGVDPTSRAEELDLDQWAALATAAGEVAN' A
#
# COMPACT_ATOMS: atom_id res chain seq x y z
N GLY A 1 9.10 3.57 14.55
CA GLY A 1 7.73 3.58 14.02
C GLY A 1 7.73 3.28 12.53
N GLN A 2 6.67 2.68 11.99
CA GLN A 2 6.56 2.29 10.57
C GLN A 2 6.24 3.46 9.62
N ARG A 3 5.72 4.59 10.13
CA ARG A 3 5.26 5.75 9.33
C ARG A 3 6.29 6.28 8.33
N ARG A 4 7.58 6.27 8.71
CA ARG A 4 8.70 6.77 7.90
C ARG A 4 9.36 5.71 7.00
N LYS A 5 8.85 4.48 6.96
CA LYS A 5 9.35 3.44 6.05
C LYS A 5 8.59 3.49 4.73
N MET A 6 9.27 3.04 3.67
CA MET A 6 8.64 2.78 2.36
C MET A 6 7.45 1.84 2.51
N LEU A 7 6.37 2.09 1.79
CA LEU A 7 5.14 1.29 1.84
C LEU A 7 5.37 -0.19 1.59
N ARG A 8 6.23 -0.56 0.63
CA ARG A 8 6.58 -1.98 0.38
C ARG A 8 7.18 -2.69 1.59
N ARG A 9 7.78 -1.96 2.55
CA ARG A 9 8.29 -2.52 3.81
C ARG A 9 7.25 -2.49 4.92
N SER A 10 6.39 -1.48 4.93
CA SER A 10 5.31 -1.35 5.91
C SER A 10 4.16 -2.32 5.66
N LEU A 11 3.89 -2.66 4.39
CA LEU A 11 2.74 -3.46 3.95
C LEU A 11 3.09 -4.88 3.50
N ALA A 12 4.35 -5.32 3.61
CA ALA A 12 4.83 -6.61 3.08
C ALA A 12 4.04 -7.86 3.54
N GLY A 13 3.29 -7.78 4.64
CA GLY A 13 2.42 -8.86 5.12
C GLY A 13 0.96 -8.79 4.65
N LEU A 14 0.59 -7.75 3.89
CA LEU A 14 -0.77 -7.49 3.41
C LEU A 14 -0.80 -7.36 1.88
N LEU A 15 0.18 -6.67 1.31
CA LEU A 15 0.30 -6.41 -0.12
C LEU A 15 1.76 -6.59 -0.56
N ASP A 16 1.96 -7.30 -1.66
CA ASP A 16 3.24 -7.27 -2.35
C ASP A 16 3.39 -5.97 -3.18
N GLU A 17 4.60 -5.75 -3.70
CA GLU A 17 4.94 -4.56 -4.48
C GLU A 17 4.07 -4.41 -5.74
N SER A 18 3.69 -5.53 -6.38
CA SER A 18 2.87 -5.50 -7.60
C SER A 18 1.45 -5.02 -7.33
N ARG A 19 0.86 -5.43 -6.20
CA ARG A 19 -0.48 -4.98 -5.80
C ARG A 19 -0.51 -3.52 -5.36
N ILE A 20 0.57 -3.03 -4.75
CA ILE A 20 0.71 -1.60 -4.42
C ILE A 20 0.74 -0.77 -5.71
N VAL A 21 1.50 -1.20 -6.71
CA VAL A 21 1.54 -0.54 -8.03
C VAL A 21 0.18 -0.62 -8.74
N ALA A 22 -0.49 -1.78 -8.70
CA ALA A 22 -1.82 -1.96 -9.30
C ALA A 22 -2.88 -1.05 -8.66
N ALA A 23 -2.74 -0.73 -7.37
CA ALA A 23 -3.56 0.25 -6.66
C ALA A 23 -3.22 1.72 -7.01
N GLY A 24 -2.27 1.97 -7.91
CA GLY A 24 -1.87 3.31 -8.35
C GLY A 24 -0.96 4.05 -7.37
N VAL A 25 -0.29 3.33 -6.47
CA VAL A 25 0.57 3.92 -5.43
C VAL A 25 2.04 3.57 -5.67
N ASP A 26 2.95 4.53 -5.43
CA ASP A 26 4.40 4.27 -5.44
C ASP A 26 4.81 3.43 -4.21
N PRO A 27 5.36 2.22 -4.38
CA PRO A 27 5.78 1.37 -3.26
C PRO A 27 6.91 1.95 -2.40
N THR A 28 7.61 2.96 -2.91
CA THR A 28 8.68 3.67 -2.22
C THR A 28 8.20 4.88 -1.41
N SER A 29 6.95 5.34 -1.62
CA SER A 29 6.34 6.40 -0.81
C SER A 29 6.29 6.02 0.67
N ARG A 30 6.26 7.04 1.52
CA ARG A 30 5.99 6.89 2.96
C ARG A 30 4.50 6.99 3.23
N ALA A 31 4.04 6.37 4.31
CA ALA A 31 2.63 6.40 4.74
C ALA A 31 2.07 7.83 4.92
N GLU A 32 2.95 8.77 5.26
CA GLU A 32 2.64 10.18 5.48
C GLU A 32 2.54 11.03 4.21
N GLU A 33 2.93 10.47 3.05
CA GLU A 33 2.88 11.13 1.74
C GLU A 33 1.59 10.78 0.99
N LEU A 34 0.82 9.80 1.48
CA LEU A 34 -0.41 9.34 0.84
C LEU A 34 -1.61 10.20 1.22
N ASP A 35 -2.46 10.44 0.23
CA ASP A 35 -3.82 10.96 0.46
C ASP A 35 -4.82 9.84 0.81
N LEU A 36 -6.06 10.22 1.08
CA LEU A 36 -7.12 9.30 1.49
C LEU A 36 -7.55 8.34 0.37
N ASP A 37 -7.52 8.79 -0.88
CA ASP A 37 -7.94 7.99 -2.03
C ASP A 37 -6.91 6.88 -2.30
N GLN A 38 -5.63 7.18 -2.15
CA GLN A 38 -4.54 6.21 -2.20
C GLN A 38 -4.65 5.18 -1.07
N TRP A 39 -5.01 5.62 0.15
CA TRP A 39 -5.28 4.68 1.24
C TRP A 39 -6.49 3.79 0.97
N ALA A 40 -7.57 4.34 0.41
CA ALA A 40 -8.75 3.56 0.04
C ALA A 40 -8.42 2.51 -1.03
N ALA A 41 -7.64 2.87 -2.06
CA ALA A 41 -7.21 1.93 -3.10
C ALA A 41 -6.37 0.77 -2.52
N LEU A 42 -5.44 1.06 -1.61
CA LEU A 42 -4.66 0.03 -0.91
C LEU A 42 -5.54 -0.88 -0.04
N ALA A 43 -6.55 -0.33 0.64
CA ALA A 43 -7.46 -1.11 1.47
C ALA A 43 -8.32 -2.06 0.62
N THR A 44 -8.83 -1.60 -0.52
CA THR A 44 -9.57 -2.44 -1.48
C THR A 44 -8.66 -3.55 -2.01
N ALA A 45 -7.43 -3.21 -2.43
CA ALA A 45 -6.47 -4.21 -2.88
C ALA A 45 -6.14 -5.23 -1.77
N ALA A 46 -6.04 -4.83 -0.50
CA ALA A 46 -5.77 -5.76 0.59
C ALA A 46 -6.96 -6.69 0.90
N GLY A 47 -8.18 -6.23 0.66
CA GLY A 47 -9.42 -6.99 0.87
C GLY A 47 -9.74 -7.97 -0.26
N GLU A 48 -9.22 -7.75 -1.47
CA GLU A 48 -9.27 -8.74 -2.56
C GLU A 48 -8.32 -9.90 -2.25
N VAL A 49 -8.77 -10.86 -1.46
CA VAL A 49 -8.18 -12.20 -1.38
C VAL A 49 -8.94 -13.07 -2.37
N ALA A 50 -8.21 -13.73 -3.27
CA ALA A 50 -8.75 -14.58 -4.33
C ALA A 50 -9.83 -15.53 -3.82
N ASN A 51 -11.02 -15.45 -4.41
CA ASN A 51 -11.94 -16.57 -4.52
C ASN A 51 -11.46 -17.50 -5.63
#